data_AF-C8W3I1-F1
#
_entry.id   AF-C8W3I1-F1
#
_cell.length_a   1.000
_cell.length_b   1.000
_cell.length_c   1.000
_cell.angle_alpha   90.00
_cell.angle_beta   90.00
_cell.angle_gamma   90.00
#
_symmetry.space_group_name_H-M   'P 1'
#
loop_
_entity.id
_entity.type
_entity.pdbx_description
1 polymer ?
#
loop_
_entity_poly.entity_id
_entity_poly.type
_entity_poly.pdbx_seq_one_letter_code
_entity_poly.pdbx_strand_id
1 'polypeptide(L)'
;MEFIKRHLSDMLPHYKNKDPFCFGPGSGWVTKSFFTAYESEIIWLVYIKELDTYAHLKVGSTWIETCAPLILNSPHVFVSWTEKHKIIYWAVGQEKSKLHYEHCKEKKSQ
;
A
#
# COMPACT_ATOMS: atom_id res chain seq x y z
N MET A 1 15.86 2.06 7.31
CA MET A 1 15.97 2.68 5.98
C MET A 1 16.93 1.89 5.10
N GLU A 2 18.20 1.73 5.49
CA GLU A 2 19.20 0.95 4.71
C GLU A 2 18.76 -0.47 4.35
N PHE A 3 18.15 -1.19 5.28
CA PHE A 3 17.58 -2.52 4.98
C PHE A 3 16.51 -2.46 3.88
N ILE A 4 15.52 -1.57 4.01
CA ILE A 4 14.44 -1.43 3.02
C ILE A 4 15.04 -1.06 1.66
N LYS A 5 16.02 -0.15 1.62
CA LYS A 5 16.75 0.22 0.40
C LYS A 5 17.45 -0.99 -0.24
N ARG A 6 18.14 -1.81 0.55
CA ARG A 6 18.80 -3.03 0.09
C ARG A 6 17.80 -4.04 -0.46
N HIS A 7 16.74 -4.31 0.30
CA HIS A 7 15.70 -5.26 -0.10
C HIS A 7 14.92 -4.79 -1.35
N LEU A 8 14.64 -3.49 -1.47
CA LEU A 8 14.10 -2.89 -2.68
C LEU A 8 15.06 -3.04 -3.86
N SER A 9 16.36 -2.82 -3.65
CA SER A 9 17.38 -2.96 -4.71
C SER A 9 17.51 -4.40 -5.21
N ASP A 10 17.30 -5.38 -4.33
CA ASP A 10 17.32 -6.80 -4.68
C ASP A 10 16.05 -7.20 -5.45
N MET A 11 14.87 -6.72 -5.01
CA MET A 11 13.59 -7.03 -5.68
C MET A 11 13.37 -6.23 -6.97
N LEU A 12 13.96 -5.04 -7.08
CA LEU A 12 13.75 -4.12 -8.20
C LEU A 12 15.10 -3.64 -8.74
N PRO A 13 15.76 -4.45 -9.58
CA PRO A 13 17.12 -4.18 -10.06
C PRO A 13 17.28 -2.84 -10.79
N HIS A 14 16.21 -2.33 -11.41
CA HIS A 14 16.18 -1.02 -12.06
C HIS A 14 16.41 0.16 -11.11
N TYR A 15 16.34 -0.05 -9.79
CA TYR A 15 16.55 0.98 -8.76
C TYR A 15 17.91 0.89 -8.06
N LYS A 16 18.82 -0.02 -8.44
CA LYS A 16 20.15 -0.13 -7.82
C LYS A 16 20.96 1.17 -7.78
N ASN A 17 20.67 2.11 -8.69
CA ASN A 17 21.43 3.36 -8.86
C ASN A 17 20.60 4.63 -8.57
N LYS A 18 19.39 4.50 -8.00
CA LYS A 18 18.53 5.64 -7.62
C LYS A 18 18.11 5.50 -6.17
N ASP A 19 18.05 6.60 -5.42
CA ASP A 19 17.42 6.57 -4.09
C ASP A 19 15.89 6.44 -4.27
N PRO A 20 15.26 5.32 -3.85
CA PRO A 20 13.81 5.15 -3.95
C PRO A 20 13.03 6.11 -3.03
N PHE A 21 13.71 6.79 -2.11
CA PHE A 21 13.18 7.70 -1.10
C PHE A 21 13.68 9.13 -1.30
N CYS A 22 13.67 9.60 -2.55
CA CYS A 22 14.27 10.87 -2.96
C CYS A 22 13.35 12.10 -2.86
N PHE A 23 12.09 11.92 -2.46
CA PHE A 23 11.10 13.01 -2.37
C PHE A 23 10.82 13.41 -0.92
N GLY A 24 10.43 14.67 -0.70
CA GLY A 24 9.98 15.13 0.61
C GLY A 24 8.69 14.45 1.10
N PRO A 25 8.12 14.90 2.23
CA PRO A 25 6.80 14.45 2.66
C PRO A 25 5.77 14.76 1.57
N GLY A 26 4.77 13.91 1.43
CA GLY A 26 3.85 14.03 0.31
C GLY A 26 2.68 13.06 0.38
N SER A 27 1.93 13.03 -0.71
CA SER A 27 0.80 12.13 -0.89
C SER A 27 0.63 11.76 -2.36
N GLY A 28 0.05 10.59 -2.63
CA GLY A 28 -0.15 10.15 -4.00
C GLY A 28 -0.84 8.80 -4.13
N TRP A 29 -1.17 8.47 -5.38
CA TRP A 29 -1.82 7.21 -5.75
C TRP A 29 -0.80 6.10 -5.91
N VAL A 30 -1.11 4.96 -5.28
CA VAL A 30 -0.27 3.77 -5.33
C VAL A 30 -0.51 3.02 -6.63
N THR A 31 0.56 2.77 -7.38
CA THR A 31 0.52 1.97 -8.62
C THR A 31 0.90 0.51 -8.39
N LYS A 32 1.74 0.26 -7.38
CA LYS A 32 2.16 -1.09 -6.98
C LYS A 32 2.32 -1.13 -5.48
N SER A 33 1.98 -2.25 -4.85
CA SER A 33 2.32 -2.48 -3.46
C SER A 33 2.67 -3.94 -3.21
N PHE A 34 3.47 -4.18 -2.18
CA PHE A 34 3.84 -5.53 -1.76
C PHE A 34 4.17 -5.52 -0.27
N PHE A 35 4.11 -6.72 0.31
CA PHE A 35 4.51 -6.97 1.67
C PHE A 35 5.88 -7.64 1.67
N THR A 36 6.76 -7.20 2.55
CA THR A 36 8.02 -7.89 2.83
C THR A 36 8.16 -8.11 4.33
N ALA A 37 8.85 -9.18 4.70
CA ALA A 37 9.17 -9.50 6.08
C ALA A 37 10.68 -9.43 6.28
N TYR A 38 11.10 -8.83 7.39
CA TYR A 38 12.48 -8.83 7.81
C TYR A 38 12.56 -8.99 9.32
N GLU A 39 13.34 -9.97 9.75
CA GLU A 39 13.40 -10.41 11.14
C GLU A 39 11.98 -10.73 11.67
N SER A 40 11.42 -9.85 12.48
CA SER A 40 10.08 -9.98 13.09
C SER A 40 9.11 -8.87 12.65
N GLU A 41 9.50 -8.05 11.68
CA GLU A 41 8.71 -6.93 11.19
C GLU A 41 8.16 -7.21 9.80
N ILE A 42 6.87 -6.95 9.61
CA ILE A 42 6.25 -6.95 8.29
C ILE A 42 6.10 -5.51 7.83
N ILE A 43 6.51 -5.24 6.61
CA ILE A 43 6.53 -3.91 6.01
C ILE A 43 5.66 -3.94 4.77
N TRP A 44 4.65 -3.07 4.76
CA TRP A 44 3.91 -2.74 3.55
C TRP A 44 4.67 -1.66 2.79
N LEU A 45 5.06 -1.95 1.57
CA LEU A 45 5.74 -1.03 0.67
C LEU A 45 4.81 -0.66 -0.48
N VAL A 46 4.76 0.64 -0.78
CA VAL A 46 3.94 1.18 -1.87
C VAL A 46 4.80 2.02 -2.80
N TYR A 47 4.49 1.96 -4.09
CA TYR A 47 5.13 2.73 -5.15
C TYR A 47 4.17 3.76 -5.72
N ILE A 48 4.60 5.03 -5.74
CA ILE A 48 3.88 6.16 -6.29
C ILE A 48 4.56 6.56 -7.60
N LYS A 49 3.98 6.13 -8.74
CA LYS A 49 4.60 6.28 -10.06
C LYS A 49 4.79 7.73 -10.49
N GLU A 50 3.83 8.61 -10.18
CA GLU A 50 3.88 10.03 -10.56
C GLU A 50 5.10 10.76 -9.98
N LEU A 51 5.56 10.31 -8.82
CA LEU A 51 6.71 10.87 -8.11
C LEU A 51 7.93 9.94 -8.17
N ASP A 52 7.86 8.82 -8.88
CA ASP A 52 8.89 7.77 -8.93
C ASP A 52 9.47 7.42 -7.53
N THR A 53 8.61 7.33 -6.50
CA THR A 53 9.04 7.19 -5.10
C THR A 53 8.29 6.10 -4.35
N TYR A 54 8.86 5.66 -3.22
CA TYR A 54 8.30 4.66 -2.34
C TYR A 54 7.87 5.25 -1.00
N ALA A 55 6.84 4.65 -0.40
CA ALA A 55 6.52 4.86 1.00
C ALA A 55 6.34 3.51 1.71
N HIS A 56 6.48 3.51 3.03
CA HIS A 56 6.41 2.28 3.83
C HIS A 56 5.57 2.44 5.09
N LEU A 57 4.94 1.33 5.49
CA LEU A 57 4.27 1.19 6.77
C LEU A 57 4.72 -0.11 7.43
N LYS A 58 5.21 -0.04 8.67
CA LYS A 58 5.34 -1.24 9.50
C LYS A 58 3.95 -1.71 9.92
N VAL A 59 3.63 -2.96 9.64
CA VAL A 59 2.32 -3.56 9.89
C VAL A 59 2.47 -4.79 10.78
N GLY A 60 1.48 -5.03 11.65
CA GLY A 60 1.39 -6.24 12.46
C GLY A 60 0.49 -7.29 11.81
N SER A 61 0.48 -8.50 12.37
CA SER A 61 -0.39 -9.61 11.91
C SER A 61 -1.86 -9.20 11.85
N THR A 62 -2.38 -8.59 12.92
CA THR A 62 -3.78 -8.12 12.97
C THR A 62 -4.09 -7.10 11.88
N TRP A 63 -3.14 -6.22 11.55
CA TRP A 63 -3.32 -5.25 10.47
C TRP A 63 -3.36 -5.96 9.12
N ILE A 64 -2.53 -6.98 8.90
CA ILE A 64 -2.53 -7.74 7.66
C ILE A 64 -3.86 -8.47 7.49
N GLU A 65 -4.33 -9.17 8.52
CA GLU A 65 -5.59 -9.92 8.48
C GLU A 65 -6.79 -9.03 8.16
N THR A 66 -6.79 -7.79 8.65
CA THR A 66 -7.93 -6.88 8.53
C THR A 66 -7.83 -5.94 7.32
N CYS A 67 -6.67 -5.36 7.07
CA CYS A 67 -6.48 -4.29 6.08
C CYS A 67 -5.88 -4.77 4.76
N ALA A 68 -5.04 -5.81 4.76
CA ALA A 68 -4.44 -6.29 3.51
C ALA A 68 -5.49 -6.76 2.49
N PRO A 69 -6.58 -7.46 2.87
CA PRO A 69 -7.65 -7.78 1.94
C PRO A 69 -8.28 -6.55 1.29
N LEU A 70 -8.43 -5.45 2.03
CA LEU A 70 -9.00 -4.21 1.48
C LEU A 70 -8.08 -3.58 0.43
N ILE A 71 -6.77 -3.60 0.68
CA ILE A 71 -5.76 -3.06 -0.22
C ILE A 71 -5.63 -3.91 -1.48
N LEU A 72 -5.59 -5.24 -1.33
CA LEU A 72 -5.44 -6.18 -2.45
C LEU A 72 -6.67 -6.19 -3.37
N ASN A 73 -7.87 -5.96 -2.82
CA ASN A 73 -9.11 -5.93 -3.59
C ASN A 73 -9.47 -4.53 -4.14
N SER A 74 -8.69 -3.50 -3.81
CA SER A 74 -8.99 -2.13 -4.23
C SER A 74 -8.15 -1.73 -5.46
N PRO A 75 -8.77 -1.27 -6.56
CA PRO A 75 -8.02 -0.71 -7.68
C PRO A 75 -7.41 0.66 -7.36
N HIS A 76 -7.86 1.31 -6.27
CA HIS A 76 -7.46 2.66 -5.91
C HIS A 76 -6.99 2.71 -4.47
N VAL A 77 -5.69 2.97 -4.27
CA VAL A 77 -5.09 3.17 -2.95
C VAL A 77 -4.36 4.50 -2.95
N PHE A 78 -4.68 5.34 -1.97
CA PHE A 78 -4.05 6.63 -1.75
C PHE A 78 -3.27 6.60 -0.44
N VAL A 79 -2.10 7.22 -0.40
CA VAL A 79 -1.26 7.28 0.79
C VAL A 79 -0.69 8.69 0.99
N SER A 80 -0.41 9.04 2.25
CA SER A 80 0.41 10.20 2.63
C SER A 80 1.56 9.76 3.52
N TRP A 81 2.73 10.37 3.35
CA TRP A 81 3.97 10.00 4.04
C TRP A 81 4.75 11.20 4.60
N THR A 82 5.58 10.90 5.59
CA THR A 82 6.52 11.85 6.24
C THR A 82 7.83 11.99 5.47
N GLU A 83 8.72 12.88 5.90
CA GLU A 83 10.10 13.01 5.40
C GLU A 83 10.89 11.68 5.38
N LYS A 84 10.58 10.75 6.30
CA LYS A 84 11.21 9.42 6.35
C LYS A 84 10.50 8.38 5.48
N HIS A 85 9.62 8.84 4.58
CA HIS A 85 8.74 8.02 3.75
C HIS A 85 7.84 7.05 4.53
N LYS A 86 7.64 7.31 5.83
CA LYS A 86 6.70 6.54 6.65
C LYS A 86 5.28 6.99 6.32
N ILE A 87 4.43 6.05 5.93
CA ILE A 87 3.00 6.27 5.71
C ILE A 87 2.34 6.63 7.03
N ILE A 88 1.61 7.74 7.03
CA ILE A 88 0.84 8.26 8.17
C ILE A 88 -0.66 8.24 7.92
N TYR A 89 -1.06 8.15 6.66
CA TYR A 89 -2.45 8.07 6.23
C TYR A 89 -2.53 7.20 5.00
N TRP A 90 -3.60 6.41 4.91
CA TRP A 90 -3.95 5.66 3.71
C TRP A 90 -5.46 5.54 3.59
N ALA A 91 -5.95 5.47 2.35
CA ALA A 91 -7.35 5.25 2.04
C ALA A 91 -7.46 4.34 0.83
N VAL A 92 -8.54 3.56 0.80
CA VAL A 92 -8.89 2.68 -0.32
C VAL A 92 -10.21 3.12 -0.92
N GLY A 93 -10.25 3.30 -2.23
CA GLY A 93 -11.47 3.54 -2.98
C GLY A 93 -12.12 2.22 -3.36
N GLN A 94 -13.22 1.86 -2.70
CA GLN A 94 -13.99 0.67 -3.05
C GLN A 94 -15.25 1.03 -3.82
N GLU A 95 -15.42 0.43 -4.99
CA GLU A 95 -16.71 0.49 -5.68
C GLU A 95 -17.73 -0.38 -4.94
N LYS A 96 -18.89 0.19 -4.62
CA LYS A 96 -20.05 -0.60 -4.24
C LYS A 96 -20.59 -1.23 -5.52
N SER A 97 -20.27 -2.49 -5.78
CA SER A 97 -20.86 -3.20 -6.92
C SER A 97 -22.39 -3.22 -6.78
N LYS A 98 -23.12 -3.02 -7.90
CA LYS A 98 -24.59 -3.04 -7.94
C LYS A 98 -25.20 -4.35 -7.40
N LEU A 99 -24.45 -5.45 -7.45
CA LEU A 99 -24.89 -6.77 -6.99
C LEU A 99 -25.24 -6.81 -5.49
N HIS A 100 -24.66 -5.93 -4.67
CA HIS A 100 -25.01 -5.88 -3.24
C HIS A 100 -26.40 -5.28 -2.99
N TYR A 101 -26.90 -4.44 -3.90
CA TYR A 101 -28.25 -3.85 -3.79
C TYR A 101 -29.35 -4.85 -4.16
N GLU A 102 -29.11 -5.75 -5.10
CA GLU A 102 -30.11 -6.73 -5.54
C GLU A 102 -30.28 -7.87 -4.54
N HIS A 103 -29.18 -8.38 -3.97
CA HIS A 103 -29.24 -9.44 -2.96
C HIS A 103 -29.93 -9.00 -1.64
N CYS A 104 -29.86 -7.71 -1.30
CA CYS A 104 -30.60 -7.16 -0.14
C CYS A 104 -32.08 -6.89 -0.43
N LYS A 105 -32.50 -6.76 -1.70
CA LYS A 105 -33.91 -6.63 -2.07
C LYS A 105 -34.64 -7.98 -2.05
N GLU A 106 -33.97 -9.05 -2.48
CA GLU A 106 -34.54 -10.40 -2.48
C GLU A 106 -34.82 -10.89 -1.06
N LYS A 107 -33.93 -10.60 -0.09
CA LYS A 107 -34.13 -10.96 1.32
C LYS A 107 -35.21 -10.15 2.06
N LYS A 108 -35.72 -9.06 1.47
CA LYS A 108 -36.82 -8.27 2.04
C LYS A 108 -38.19 -8.62 1.43
N SER A 109 -38.23 -9.53 0.47
CA SER A 109 -39.44 -9.93 -0.26
C SER A 109 -39.87 -11.38 0.02
N GLN A 110 -39.27 -12.02 1.03
CA GLN A 110 -39.70 -13.29 1.65
C GLN A 110 -40.11 -13.01 3.08
#